data_AF-A0A6B3MDK5-F1
#
_entry.id   AF-A0A6B3MDK5-F1
#
_cell.length_a   1.000
_cell.length_b   1.000
_cell.length_c   1.000
_cell.angle_alpha   90.00
_cell.angle_beta   90.00
_cell.angle_gamma   90.00
#
_symmetry.space_group_name_H-M   'P 1'
#
loop_
_entity.id
_entity.type
_entity.pdbx_description
1 polymer ?
#
loop_
_entity_poly.entity_id
_entity_poly.type
_entity_poly.pdbx_seq_one_letter_code
_entity_poly.pdbx_strand_id
1 'polypeptide(L)'
;MQLIPPMTMMDFFRKSEGTWFSERTVHHFDSVADESGQSNLIIRVLEKEHPRVKEVCELQKVDPALATGGAIFMWQENLESDEPNPDYGAVLVDIPDTKNTRSGKFLRNRGYVEGIPVVCRYRFAPDGVLTIETEYERNQGQERCWFITDDFRVRVTTVRMMNGVNLMGYCSERRCVPPDRLEQMLQQNRVRAEAAH
;
A
#
# COMPACT_ATOMS: atom_id res chain seq x y z
N MET A 1 -14.93 -13.43 13.19
CA MET A 1 -14.76 -13.84 11.78
C MET A 1 -13.27 -13.87 11.50
N GLN A 2 -12.75 -14.93 10.90
CA GLN A 2 -11.34 -15.02 10.54
C GLN A 2 -11.05 -14.05 9.39
N LEU A 3 -9.98 -13.25 9.51
CA LEU A 3 -9.55 -12.33 8.45
C LEU A 3 -9.37 -13.11 7.15
N ILE A 4 -9.98 -12.64 6.06
CA ILE A 4 -9.67 -13.12 4.71
C ILE A 4 -8.61 -12.16 4.15
N PRO A 5 -7.34 -12.60 4.06
CA PRO A 5 -6.29 -11.75 3.53
C PRO A 5 -6.46 -11.56 2.01
N PRO A 6 -6.02 -10.41 1.47
CA PRO A 6 -5.94 -10.22 0.03
C PRO A 6 -4.87 -11.14 -0.56
N MET A 7 -5.17 -11.76 -1.69
CA MET A 7 -4.28 -12.72 -2.36
C MET A 7 -3.89 -12.31 -3.77
N THR A 8 -4.35 -11.15 -4.23
CA THR A 8 -3.96 -10.49 -5.48
C THR A 8 -3.68 -9.02 -5.19
N MET A 9 -2.94 -8.34 -6.07
CA MET A 9 -2.64 -6.92 -5.87
C MET A 9 -3.91 -6.05 -5.93
N MET A 10 -4.84 -6.35 -6.84
CA MET A 10 -6.13 -5.64 -6.87
C MET A 10 -6.98 -5.87 -5.62
N ASP A 11 -7.00 -7.10 -5.06
CA ASP A 11 -7.68 -7.34 -3.77
C ASP A 11 -7.01 -6.57 -2.64
N PHE A 12 -5.68 -6.48 -2.65
CA PHE A 12 -4.93 -5.68 -1.69
C PHE A 12 -5.27 -4.19 -1.81
N PHE A 13 -5.34 -3.65 -3.03
CA PHE A 13 -5.77 -2.27 -3.28
C PHE A 13 -7.19 -2.00 -2.80
N ARG A 14 -8.15 -2.89 -3.12
CA ARG A 14 -9.53 -2.78 -2.65
C ARG A 14 -9.64 -2.84 -1.14
N LYS A 15 -8.94 -3.77 -0.48
CA LYS A 15 -8.90 -3.85 0.98
C LYS A 15 -8.24 -2.62 1.61
N SER A 16 -7.29 -2.02 0.90
CA SER A 16 -6.57 -0.81 1.31
C SER A 16 -7.35 0.48 1.07
N GLU A 17 -8.39 0.48 0.24
CA GLU A 17 -9.15 1.69 -0.10
C GLU A 17 -9.70 2.41 1.15
N GLY A 18 -9.64 3.73 1.15
CA GLY A 18 -10.06 4.60 2.24
C GLY A 18 -8.89 5.37 2.88
N THR A 19 -9.19 6.01 4.02
CA THR A 19 -8.22 6.80 4.77
C THR A 19 -7.69 6.02 5.96
N TRP A 20 -6.38 6.11 6.19
CA TRP A 20 -5.65 5.43 7.25
C TRP A 20 -4.81 6.44 8.02
N PHE A 21 -4.95 6.43 9.34
CA PHE A 21 -3.99 7.06 10.23
C PHE A 21 -2.73 6.17 10.28
N SER A 22 -1.59 6.73 9.91
CA SER A 22 -0.30 6.04 9.83
C SER A 22 0.67 6.63 10.85
N GLU A 23 1.23 5.77 11.69
CA GLU A 23 2.38 6.10 12.52
C GLU A 23 3.60 5.39 11.95
N ARG A 24 4.62 6.16 11.57
CA ARG A 24 5.84 5.65 10.95
C ARG A 24 7.03 5.91 11.85
N THR A 25 7.89 4.91 12.01
CA THR A 25 9.22 5.02 12.62
C THR A 25 10.25 4.51 11.63
N VAL A 26 11.38 5.20 11.51
CA VAL A 26 12.52 4.82 10.68
C VAL A 26 13.74 4.75 11.58
N HIS A 27 14.41 3.60 11.57
CA HIS A 27 15.67 3.37 12.22
C HIS A 27 16.79 3.40 11.19
N HIS A 28 17.75 4.28 11.40
CA HIS A 28 18.93 4.38 10.53
C HIS A 28 20.07 3.55 11.14
N PHE A 29 20.76 2.77 10.31
CA PHE A 29 21.91 1.97 10.73
C PHE A 29 23.25 2.64 10.38
N ASP A 30 23.20 3.87 9.89
CA ASP A 30 24.35 4.75 9.73
C ASP A 30 24.39 5.79 10.89
N SER A 31 24.99 6.95 10.65
CA SER A 31 25.11 8.02 11.65
C SER A 31 23.91 8.98 11.71
N VAL A 32 22.88 8.78 10.88
CA VAL A 32 21.66 9.60 10.89
C VAL A 32 20.79 9.20 12.09
N ALA A 33 20.09 10.16 12.68
CA ALA A 33 19.20 9.91 13.81
C ALA A 33 17.88 9.27 13.35
N ASP A 34 17.29 8.45 14.21
CA ASP A 34 15.97 7.86 13.98
C ASP A 34 14.89 8.93 13.75
N GLU A 35 13.91 8.60 12.91
CA GLU A 35 12.80 9.48 12.55
C GLU A 35 11.47 8.85 12.95
N SER A 36 10.52 9.68 13.37
CA SER A 36 9.13 9.25 13.59
C SER A 36 8.15 10.32 13.12
N GLY A 37 6.99 9.91 12.63
CA GLY A 37 5.96 10.84 12.19
C GLY A 37 4.58 10.21 12.09
N GLN A 38 3.58 11.09 12.10
CA GLN A 38 2.17 10.73 11.95
C GLN A 38 1.61 11.38 10.68
N SER A 39 0.83 10.63 9.91
CA SER A 39 0.21 11.11 8.67
C SER A 39 -1.12 10.43 8.40
N ASN A 40 -1.90 11.00 7.49
CA ASN A 40 -3.03 10.32 6.89
C ASN A 40 -2.63 9.78 5.52
N LEU A 41 -2.85 8.49 5.28
CA LEU A 41 -2.68 7.82 4.00
C LEU A 41 -4.05 7.59 3.38
N ILE A 42 -4.27 8.14 2.19
CA ILE A 42 -5.56 8.16 1.51
C ILE A 42 -5.42 7.36 0.21
N ILE A 43 -6.19 6.28 0.12
CA ILE A 43 -6.06 5.29 -0.94
C ILE A 43 -7.38 5.23 -1.72
N ARG A 44 -7.30 5.34 -3.04
CA ARG A 44 -8.45 5.15 -3.94
C ARG A 44 -8.10 4.12 -5.00
N VAL A 45 -9.00 3.18 -5.28
CA VAL A 45 -8.81 2.19 -6.34
C VAL A 45 -8.98 2.86 -7.70
N LEU A 46 -8.16 2.44 -8.67
CA LEU A 46 -8.29 2.81 -10.06
C LEU A 46 -8.66 1.55 -10.85
N GLU A 47 -9.83 1.57 -11.49
CA GLU A 47 -10.21 0.49 -12.40
C GLU A 47 -9.33 0.52 -13.66
N LYS A 48 -9.31 -0.60 -14.40
CA LYS A 48 -8.45 -0.81 -15.57
C LYS A 48 -8.57 0.32 -16.60
N GLU A 49 -9.78 0.81 -16.84
CA GLU A 49 -10.09 1.82 -17.85
C GLU A 49 -9.76 3.25 -17.40
N HIS A 50 -9.31 3.44 -16.15
CA HIS A 50 -9.00 4.76 -15.63
C HIS A 50 -7.83 5.41 -16.40
N PRO A 51 -7.94 6.68 -16.84
CA PRO A 51 -6.90 7.33 -17.67
C PRO A 51 -5.48 7.27 -17.07
N ARG A 52 -5.36 7.46 -15.75
CA ARG A 52 -4.06 7.35 -15.04
C ARG A 52 -3.41 5.98 -15.13
N VAL A 53 -4.19 4.90 -15.27
CA VAL A 53 -3.63 3.54 -15.45
C VAL A 53 -2.91 3.46 -16.80
N LYS A 54 -3.57 3.95 -17.85
CA LYS A 54 -3.01 4.02 -19.21
C LYS A 54 -1.77 4.91 -19.25
N GLU A 55 -1.84 6.10 -18.66
CA GLU A 55 -0.74 7.06 -18.60
C GLU A 55 0.53 6.45 -17.98
N VAL A 56 0.40 5.78 -16.83
CA VAL A 56 1.54 5.14 -16.16
C VAL A 56 2.13 4.00 -16.98
N CYS A 57 1.28 3.20 -17.65
CA CYS A 57 1.74 2.15 -18.57
C CYS A 57 2.55 2.74 -19.73
N GLU A 58 2.02 3.78 -20.38
CA GLU A 58 2.67 4.44 -21.53
C GLU A 58 4.00 5.08 -21.15
N LEU A 59 4.06 5.80 -20.02
CA LEU A 59 5.30 6.41 -19.50
C LEU A 59 6.42 5.38 -19.28
N GLN A 60 6.05 4.17 -18.86
CA GLN A 60 7.00 3.08 -18.58
C GLN A 60 7.12 2.07 -19.74
N LYS A 61 6.52 2.38 -20.90
CA LYS A 61 6.57 1.55 -22.13
C LYS A 61 6.04 0.12 -21.92
N VAL A 62 4.99 -0.02 -21.11
CA VAL A 62 4.27 -1.28 -20.88
C VAL A 62 2.94 -1.23 -21.61
N ASP A 63 2.55 -2.33 -22.25
CA ASP A 63 1.24 -2.46 -22.89
C ASP A 63 0.12 -2.35 -21.84
N PRO A 64 -0.76 -1.33 -21.90
CA PRO A 64 -1.87 -1.18 -20.97
C PRO A 64 -2.83 -2.37 -20.94
N ALA A 65 -2.87 -3.19 -21.99
CA ALA A 65 -3.70 -4.39 -22.02
C ALA A 65 -3.32 -5.41 -20.93
N LEU A 66 -2.06 -5.41 -20.50
CA LEU A 66 -1.52 -6.27 -19.44
C LEU A 66 -1.96 -5.84 -18.04
N ALA A 67 -2.46 -4.61 -17.89
CA ALA A 67 -2.92 -4.11 -16.60
C ALA A 67 -4.30 -4.64 -16.22
N THR A 68 -4.49 -4.84 -14.92
CA THR A 68 -5.77 -5.23 -14.28
C THR A 68 -6.45 -4.10 -13.54
N GLY A 69 -5.73 -2.99 -13.32
CA GLY A 69 -6.18 -1.83 -12.55
C GLY A 69 -5.02 -1.26 -11.73
N GLY A 70 -5.35 -0.50 -10.70
CA GLY A 70 -4.36 0.15 -9.86
C GLY A 70 -4.95 0.78 -8.61
N ALA A 71 -4.15 1.61 -7.97
CA ALA A 71 -4.59 2.49 -6.91
C ALA A 71 -3.71 3.74 -6.85
N ILE A 72 -4.30 4.83 -6.37
CA ILE A 72 -3.57 6.03 -6.00
C ILE A 72 -3.41 6.10 -4.48
N PHE A 73 -2.19 6.36 -4.03
CA PHE A 73 -1.80 6.53 -2.65
C PHE A 73 -1.37 7.98 -2.43
N MET A 74 -2.15 8.72 -1.66
CA MET A 74 -1.89 10.12 -1.29
C MET A 74 -1.58 10.18 0.20
N TRP A 75 -0.81 11.18 0.63
CA TRP A 75 -0.51 11.40 2.04
C TRP A 75 -0.64 12.87 2.40
N GLN A 76 -1.07 13.12 3.63
CA GLN A 76 -1.24 14.46 4.22
C GLN A 76 -0.81 14.45 5.68
N GLU A 77 -0.59 15.62 6.25
CA GLU A 77 -0.38 15.73 7.70
C GLU A 77 -1.64 15.23 8.45
N ASN A 78 -1.48 14.65 9.64
CA ASN A 78 -2.59 14.03 10.37
C ASN A 78 -3.76 15.00 10.66
N LEU A 79 -3.45 16.27 10.90
CA LEU A 79 -4.44 17.30 11.24
C LEU A 79 -4.94 18.10 10.04
N GLU A 80 -4.47 17.76 8.83
CA GLU A 80 -4.89 18.41 7.59
C GLU A 80 -6.27 17.90 7.17
N SER A 81 -7.20 18.83 6.91
CA SER A 81 -8.58 18.53 6.53
C SER A 81 -8.91 18.84 5.07
N ASP A 82 -7.98 19.48 4.35
CA ASP A 82 -8.18 19.87 2.96
C ASP A 82 -8.20 18.65 2.05
N GLU A 83 -8.88 18.76 0.90
CA GLU A 83 -8.92 17.66 -0.05
C GLU A 83 -7.51 17.35 -0.58
N PRO A 84 -7.03 16.09 -0.50
CA PRO A 84 -5.69 15.75 -0.95
C PRO A 84 -5.56 16.02 -2.45
N ASN A 85 -4.52 16.76 -2.82
CA ASN A 85 -4.26 17.00 -4.23
C ASN A 85 -3.77 15.70 -4.90
N PRO A 86 -4.53 15.14 -5.87
CA PRO A 86 -4.21 13.86 -6.49
C PRO A 86 -2.90 13.85 -7.29
N ASP A 87 -2.32 15.01 -7.63
CA ASP A 87 -1.08 15.11 -8.40
C ASP A 87 0.18 14.90 -7.55
N TYR A 88 0.02 14.90 -6.22
CA TYR A 88 1.07 14.55 -5.27
C TYR A 88 1.03 13.08 -4.84
N GLY A 89 0.01 12.31 -5.27
CA GLY A 89 -0.09 10.89 -4.98
C GLY A 89 0.83 10.01 -5.83
N ALA A 90 1.18 8.84 -5.30
CA ALA A 90 1.81 7.76 -6.05
C ALA A 90 0.73 6.87 -6.68
N VAL A 91 0.78 6.69 -8.00
CA VAL A 91 -0.09 5.78 -8.74
C VAL A 91 0.65 4.46 -8.94
N LEU A 92 0.00 3.38 -8.52
CA LEU A 92 0.46 2.00 -8.69
C LEU A 92 -0.48 1.28 -9.66
N VAL A 93 0.07 0.63 -10.68
CA VAL A 93 -0.69 -0.15 -11.68
C VAL A 93 -0.27 -1.60 -11.64
N ASP A 94 -1.22 -2.50 -11.41
CA ASP A 94 -1.00 -3.95 -11.31
C ASP A 94 -0.81 -4.60 -12.68
N ILE A 95 0.26 -5.40 -12.82
CA ILE A 95 0.60 -6.26 -13.95
C ILE A 95 0.84 -7.69 -13.39
N PRO A 96 -0.20 -8.51 -13.21
CA PRO A 96 -0.07 -9.83 -12.60
C PRO A 96 0.65 -10.82 -13.51
N ASP A 97 1.30 -11.82 -12.91
CA ASP A 97 1.84 -12.95 -13.68
C ASP A 97 0.69 -13.81 -14.24
N THR A 98 0.78 -14.17 -15.52
CA THR A 98 -0.27 -14.94 -16.21
C THR A 98 -0.50 -16.34 -15.65
N LYS A 99 0.49 -16.90 -14.95
CA LYS A 99 0.44 -18.25 -14.36
C LYS A 99 0.09 -18.25 -12.87
N ASN A 100 0.26 -17.12 -12.19
CA ASN A 100 0.09 -17.02 -10.75
C ASN A 100 -0.28 -15.60 -10.35
N THR A 101 -1.57 -15.34 -10.11
CA THR A 101 -2.06 -14.01 -9.72
C THR A 101 -1.61 -13.56 -8.32
N ARG A 102 -0.96 -14.43 -7.55
CA ARG A 102 -0.30 -14.07 -6.27
C ARG A 102 1.05 -13.41 -6.47
N SER A 103 1.57 -13.35 -7.69
CA SER A 103 2.81 -12.65 -8.01
C SER A 103 2.66 -11.84 -9.28
N GLY A 104 3.57 -10.91 -9.47
CA GLY A 104 3.59 -10.09 -10.66
C GLY A 104 4.48 -8.88 -10.48
N LYS A 105 4.18 -7.85 -11.26
CA LYS A 105 4.82 -6.55 -11.17
C LYS A 105 3.77 -5.49 -10.94
N PHE A 106 4.17 -4.37 -10.38
CA PHE A 106 3.38 -3.16 -10.53
C PHE A 106 4.26 -2.01 -10.98
N LEU A 107 3.67 -1.12 -11.78
CA LEU A 107 4.30 0.11 -12.23
C LEU A 107 3.98 1.19 -11.21
N ARG A 108 5.01 1.91 -10.77
CA ARG A 108 4.86 3.03 -9.85
C ARG A 108 5.32 4.31 -10.54
N ASN A 109 4.45 5.32 -10.65
CA ASN A 109 4.78 6.56 -11.35
C ASN A 109 5.89 7.38 -10.66
N ARG A 110 6.00 7.27 -9.32
CA ARG A 110 7.04 7.89 -8.50
C ARG A 110 7.54 6.90 -7.46
N GLY A 111 8.78 6.47 -7.58
CA GLY A 111 9.46 5.55 -6.67
C GLY A 111 9.54 6.11 -5.27
N TYR A 112 9.48 5.23 -4.27
CA TYR A 112 9.48 5.65 -2.86
C TYR A 112 10.82 6.24 -2.41
N VAL A 113 11.94 5.71 -2.91
CA VAL A 113 13.29 6.14 -2.51
C VAL A 113 13.80 7.27 -3.42
N GLU A 114 13.79 7.05 -4.73
CA GLU A 114 14.45 7.94 -5.69
C GLU A 114 13.48 8.92 -6.40
N GLY A 115 12.17 8.83 -6.16
CA GLY A 115 11.18 9.70 -6.79
C GLY A 115 10.96 9.48 -8.29
N ILE A 116 11.72 8.59 -8.93
CA ILE A 116 11.62 8.25 -10.36
C ILE A 116 10.64 7.09 -10.60
N PRO A 117 10.01 6.98 -11.79
CA PRO A 117 9.21 5.82 -12.13
C PRO A 117 9.98 4.51 -11.94
N VAL A 118 9.33 3.50 -11.34
CA VAL A 118 9.96 2.22 -11.03
C VAL A 118 9.00 1.06 -11.21
N VAL A 119 9.53 -0.07 -11.65
CA VAL A 119 8.83 -1.34 -11.74
C VAL A 119 9.17 -2.17 -10.51
N CYS A 120 8.18 -2.46 -9.69
CA CYS A 120 8.34 -3.31 -8.51
C CYS A 120 7.89 -4.74 -8.83
N ARG A 121 8.52 -5.73 -8.19
CA ARG A 121 8.00 -7.11 -8.15
C ARG A 121 7.23 -7.32 -6.87
N TYR A 122 6.14 -8.09 -6.93
CA TYR A 122 5.40 -8.45 -5.73
C TYR A 122 5.13 -9.96 -5.65
N ARG A 123 4.94 -10.43 -4.41
CA ARG A 123 4.40 -11.77 -4.13
C ARG A 123 3.55 -11.76 -2.86
N PHE A 124 2.47 -12.52 -2.86
CA PHE A 124 1.65 -12.83 -1.68
C PHE A 124 2.03 -14.21 -1.14
N ALA A 125 2.40 -14.26 0.14
CA ALA A 125 2.56 -15.51 0.86
C ALA A 125 1.20 -16.16 1.15
N PRO A 126 1.14 -17.48 1.44
CA PRO A 126 -0.13 -18.17 1.71
C PRO A 126 -0.96 -17.62 2.87
N ASP A 127 -0.32 -16.89 3.79
CA ASP A 127 -0.92 -16.22 4.94
C ASP A 127 -1.37 -14.78 4.65
N GLY A 128 -1.19 -14.29 3.42
CA GLY A 128 -1.60 -12.94 3.02
C GLY A 128 -0.54 -11.87 3.15
N VAL A 129 0.69 -12.20 3.56
CA VAL A 129 1.76 -11.20 3.62
C VAL A 129 2.19 -10.82 2.21
N LEU A 130 1.96 -9.56 1.84
CA LEU A 130 2.47 -8.95 0.62
C LEU A 130 3.95 -8.63 0.82
N THR A 131 4.80 -9.11 -0.08
CA THR A 131 6.21 -8.68 -0.20
C THR A 131 6.39 -7.95 -1.52
N ILE A 132 6.97 -6.76 -1.47
CA ILE A 132 7.31 -5.92 -2.61
C ILE A 132 8.84 -5.77 -2.63
N GLU A 133 9.43 -6.02 -3.78
CA GLU A 133 10.86 -5.84 -4.03
C GLU A 133 11.03 -4.76 -5.11
N THR A 134 11.80 -3.74 -4.77
CA THR A 134 12.12 -2.61 -5.65
C THR A 134 13.61 -2.55 -5.85
N GLU A 135 14.05 -2.58 -7.11
CA GLU A 135 15.46 -2.48 -7.48
C GLU A 135 15.72 -1.10 -8.08
N TYR A 136 16.70 -0.38 -7.54
CA TYR A 136 17.25 0.83 -8.10
C TYR A 136 18.72 0.59 -8.50
N GLU A 137 19.35 1.55 -9.19
CA GLU A 137 20.73 1.39 -9.65
C GLU A 137 21.73 1.16 -8.50
N ARG A 138 21.50 1.80 -7.35
CA ARG A 138 22.45 1.82 -6.23
C ARG A 138 21.93 1.22 -4.94
N ASN A 139 20.63 0.96 -4.87
CA ASN A 139 19.97 0.48 -3.66
C ASN A 139 18.81 -0.46 -4.00
N GLN A 140 18.42 -1.26 -3.01
CA GLN A 140 17.28 -2.15 -3.10
C GLN A 140 16.33 -1.88 -1.94
N GLY A 141 15.06 -1.71 -2.24
CA GLY A 141 13.98 -1.65 -1.26
C GLY A 141 13.29 -3.00 -1.15
N GLN A 142 12.98 -3.42 0.07
CA GLN A 142 11.97 -4.44 0.31
C GLN A 142 10.91 -3.87 1.24
N GLU A 143 9.64 -4.06 0.89
CA GLU A 143 8.50 -3.73 1.73
C GLU A 143 7.68 -5.00 1.99
N ARG A 144 7.24 -5.20 3.22
CA ARG A 144 6.31 -6.26 3.62
C ARG A 144 5.11 -5.62 4.28
N CYS A 145 3.90 -5.92 3.80
CA CYS A 145 2.67 -5.33 4.31
C CYS A 145 1.60 -6.41 4.48
N TRP A 146 0.86 -6.36 5.60
CA TRP A 146 -0.24 -7.29 5.84
C TRP A 146 -1.28 -6.70 6.78
N PHE A 147 -2.50 -7.20 6.63
CA PHE A 147 -3.63 -6.86 7.49
C PHE A 147 -3.60 -7.75 8.73
N ILE A 148 -3.75 -7.16 9.90
CA ILE A 148 -3.99 -7.88 11.17
C ILE A 148 -5.51 -8.01 11.38
N THR A 149 -6.25 -6.95 11.04
CA THR A 149 -7.72 -6.93 10.97
C THR A 149 -8.15 -6.23 9.68
N ASP A 150 -9.47 -6.12 9.43
CA ASP A 150 -9.97 -5.36 8.28
C ASP A 150 -9.62 -3.85 8.34
N ASP A 151 -9.34 -3.35 9.54
CA ASP A 151 -9.13 -1.92 9.84
C ASP A 151 -7.77 -1.62 10.50
N PHE A 152 -6.88 -2.62 10.56
CA PHE A 152 -5.51 -2.45 11.05
C PHE A 152 -4.54 -3.26 10.21
N ARG A 153 -3.51 -2.58 9.71
CA ARG A 153 -2.43 -3.21 8.96
C ARG A 153 -1.09 -2.67 9.42
N VAL A 154 -0.05 -3.44 9.13
CA VAL A 154 1.33 -3.07 9.44
C VAL A 154 2.18 -3.22 8.21
N ARG A 155 3.23 -2.41 8.16
CA ARG A 155 4.16 -2.37 7.05
C ARG A 155 5.58 -2.24 7.57
N VAL A 156 6.47 -3.06 7.04
CA VAL A 156 7.89 -3.05 7.36
C VAL A 156 8.66 -2.82 6.08
N THR A 157 9.60 -1.90 6.10
CA THR A 157 10.47 -1.60 4.96
C THR A 157 11.93 -1.77 5.34
N THR A 158 12.74 -2.14 4.37
CA THR A 158 14.21 -2.10 4.48
C THR A 158 14.76 -1.48 3.21
N VAL A 159 15.81 -0.68 3.35
CA VAL A 159 16.60 -0.20 2.21
C VAL A 159 18.02 -0.70 2.39
N ARG A 160 18.51 -1.38 1.36
CA ARG A 160 19.84 -1.99 1.31
C ARG A 160 20.69 -1.28 0.28
N MET A 161 21.90 -0.90 0.68
CA MET A 161 22.97 -0.41 -0.20
C MET A 161 24.04 -1.50 -0.37
N MET A 162 25.11 -1.21 -1.13
CA MET A 162 26.19 -2.18 -1.38
C MET A 162 26.86 -2.72 -0.10
N ASN A 163 26.88 -1.95 0.99
CA ASN A 163 27.49 -2.32 2.26
C ASN A 163 26.51 -2.99 3.26
N GLY A 164 25.26 -3.25 2.87
CA GLY A 164 24.26 -3.88 3.72
C GLY A 164 23.01 -3.03 3.91
N VAL A 165 22.19 -3.39 4.90
CA VAL A 165 20.96 -2.66 5.22
C VAL A 165 21.33 -1.32 5.83
N ASN A 166 20.87 -0.24 5.21
CA ASN A 166 21.16 1.13 5.64
C ASN A 166 20.06 1.67 6.56
N LEU A 167 18.80 1.31 6.33
CA LEU A 167 17.69 1.69 7.21
C LEU A 167 16.56 0.65 7.21
N MET A 168 15.74 0.71 8.27
CA MET A 168 14.51 -0.04 8.41
C MET A 168 13.36 0.90 8.79
N GLY A 169 12.20 0.74 8.15
CA GLY A 169 10.97 1.44 8.51
C GLY A 169 9.92 0.49 9.09
N TYR A 170 9.12 1.00 10.00
CA TYR A 170 7.93 0.34 10.53
C TYR A 170 6.75 1.32 10.48
N CYS A 171 5.59 0.85 10.03
CA CYS A 171 4.34 1.58 10.11
C CYS A 171 3.25 0.72 10.77
N SER A 172 2.50 1.33 11.69
CA SER A 172 1.18 0.87 12.09
C SER A 172 0.11 1.78 11.50
N GLU A 173 -0.84 1.18 10.80
CA GLU A 173 -1.83 1.92 10.01
C GLU A 173 -3.22 1.47 10.43
N ARG A 174 -4.00 2.40 11.00
CA ARG A 174 -5.37 2.20 11.46
C ARG A 174 -6.34 2.92 10.56
N ARG A 175 -7.40 2.24 10.13
CA ARG A 175 -8.41 2.85 9.28
C ARG A 175 -9.14 3.98 10.02
N CYS A 176 -9.26 5.13 9.38
CA CYS A 176 -10.15 6.20 9.80
C CYS A 176 -11.57 5.80 9.40
N VAL A 177 -12.41 5.56 10.40
CA VAL A 177 -13.80 5.12 10.21
C VAL A 177 -14.72 6.33 10.32
N PRO A 178 -15.43 6.71 9.24
CA PRO A 178 -16.46 7.74 9.30
C PRO A 178 -17.58 7.39 10.30
N PRO A 179 -18.27 8.39 10.90
CA PRO A 179 -19.30 8.15 11.92
C PRO A 179 -20.42 7.18 11.48
N ASP A 180 -20.90 7.29 10.25
CA ASP A 180 -21.92 6.43 9.66
C ASP A 180 -21.45 4.96 9.55
N ARG A 181 -20.21 4.75 9.10
CA ARG A 181 -19.60 3.40 9.08
C ARG A 181 -19.43 2.86 10.50
N LEU A 182 -19.04 3.71 11.46
CA LEU A 182 -18.92 3.30 12.86
C LEU A 182 -20.27 2.82 13.42
N GLU A 183 -21.36 3.54 13.14
CA GLU A 183 -22.71 3.13 13.53
C GLU A 183 -23.10 1.77 12.92
N GLN A 184 -22.80 1.55 11.64
CA GLN A 184 -23.02 0.25 10.98
C GLN A 184 -22.23 -0.87 11.65
N MET A 185 -20.95 -0.63 11.97
CA MET A 185 -20.09 -1.60 12.67
C MET A 185 -20.64 -1.93 14.06
N LEU A 186 -21.11 -0.92 14.81
CA LEU A 186 -21.73 -1.11 16.11
C LEU A 186 -23.01 -1.95 15.99
N GLN A 187 -23.86 -1.68 15.00
CA GLN A 187 -25.09 -2.42 14.78
C GLN A 187 -24.82 -3.89 14.40
N GLN A 188 -23.86 -4.14 13.51
CA GLN A 188 -23.45 -5.51 13.16
C GLN A 188 -22.90 -6.27 14.36
N ASN A 189 -22.12 -5.62 15.22
CA ASN A 189 -21.58 -6.24 16.43
C ASN A 189 -22.68 -6.57 17.45
N ARG A 190 -23.71 -5.72 17.59
CA ARG A 190 -24.89 -6.02 18.42
C ARG A 190 -25.62 -7.27 17.93
N VAL A 191 -25.92 -7.33 16.63
CA VAL A 191 -26.58 -8.50 16.00
C VAL A 191 -25.77 -9.78 16.21
N ARG A 192 -24.43 -9.71 16.12
CA ARG A 192 -23.55 -10.86 16.38
C ARG A 192 -23.56 -11.31 17.84
N ALA A 193 -23.57 -10.38 18.78
CA ALA A 193 -23.62 -10.69 20.20
C ALA A 193 -24.95 -11.37 20.57
N GLU A 194 -26.06 -10.88 20.00
CA GLU A 194 -27.39 -11.47 20.18
C GLU A 194 -27.49 -12.87 19.56
N ALA A 195 -26.87 -13.09 18.39
CA ALA A 195 -26.85 -14.41 17.73
C ALA A 195 -25.90 -15.44 18.38
N ALA A 196 -25.03 -15.01 19.30
CA ALA A 196 -24.14 -15.88 20.06
C ALA A 196 -24.74 -16.33 21.41
N HIS A 197 -25.98 -15.92 21.70
CA HIS A 197 -26.79 -16.33 22.84
C HIS A 197 -27.96 -17.20 22.39
#